data_AF-A0A4U0WFR6-F1
#
_entry.id   AF-A0A4U0WFR6-F1
#
_cell.length_a   1.000
_cell.length_b   1.000
_cell.length_c   1.000
_cell.angle_alpha   90.00
_cell.angle_beta   90.00
_cell.angle_gamma   90.00
#
_symmetry.space_group_name_H-M   'P 1'
#
loop_
_entity.id
_entity.type
_entity.pdbx_description
1 polymer ?
#
loop_
_entity_poly.entity_id
_entity_poly.type
_entity_poly.pdbx_seq_one_letter_code
_entity_poly.pdbx_strand_id
1 'polypeptide(L)'
;METLEQTLRSALQPITHNLPKPLSDTAASLLGDSCYRSLVHNINISDATCMKLAVSKALGITIVGASAVVKIPQLLKLLNSQSAEGISFLSYALETASFLISLMYNVRNGFPFSTYGEVALIAIQNVAISVLVLQYSGKGPVAAVFVAGLAAAGYAMYSDNITSMGMLQYLQAGAGLLGVASKVPQIATIFQQGGTGQLSAFAVFNYLLGSLSRIFTTLQEVPDKLILYGFIAGFALNAIIAAQMVYYWNSPKSSATTQTKLNPKGEKAAGHAVGMDGQAKGISTGSQRGKTTP
;
A
#
# COMPACT_ATOMS: atom_id res chain seq x y z
N MET A 1 8.17 -0.23 32.60
CA MET A 1 8.78 0.72 31.64
C MET A 1 10.23 0.97 32.03
N GLU A 2 10.51 1.43 33.25
CA GLU A 2 11.89 1.70 33.72
C GLU A 2 12.83 0.47 33.70
N THR A 3 12.34 -0.72 34.06
CA THR A 3 13.12 -1.97 33.99
C THR A 3 13.46 -2.39 32.56
N LEU A 4 12.52 -2.19 31.62
CA LEU A 4 12.73 -2.41 30.20
C LEU A 4 13.75 -1.39 29.65
N GLU A 5 13.63 -0.13 30.07
CA GLU A 5 14.52 0.95 29.65
C GLU A 5 15.95 0.71 30.13
N GLN A 6 16.16 0.29 31.38
CA GLN A 6 17.47 -0.09 31.90
C GLN A 6 18.08 -1.27 31.14
N THR A 7 17.27 -2.29 30.83
CA THR A 7 17.70 -3.45 30.03
C THR A 7 18.10 -3.03 28.62
N LEU A 8 17.31 -2.19 27.96
CA LEU A 8 17.58 -1.66 26.62
C LEU A 8 18.80 -0.72 26.62
N ARG A 9 18.96 0.15 27.62
CA ARG A 9 20.16 0.99 27.78
C ARG A 9 21.42 0.13 27.84
N SER A 10 21.43 -0.88 28.71
CA SER A 10 22.62 -1.74 28.88
C SER A 10 22.97 -2.51 27.60
N ALA A 11 21.98 -2.92 26.80
CA ALA A 11 22.18 -3.65 25.55
C ALA A 11 22.49 -2.76 24.33
N LEU A 12 21.81 -1.62 24.18
CA LEU A 12 21.83 -0.80 22.95
C LEU A 12 22.78 0.40 23.03
N GLN A 13 23.00 0.98 24.20
CA GLN A 13 23.83 2.17 24.37
C GLN A 13 25.27 2.02 23.82
N PRO A 14 25.99 0.88 23.99
CA PRO A 14 27.30 0.72 23.36
C PRO A 14 27.24 0.68 21.82
N ILE A 15 26.13 0.21 21.24
CA ILE A 15 25.92 0.17 19.80
C ILE A 15 25.55 1.57 19.28
N THR A 16 24.68 2.30 19.98
CA THR A 16 24.21 3.61 19.54
C THR A 16 25.26 4.71 19.67
N HIS A 17 26.17 4.63 20.65
CA HIS A 17 27.27 5.58 20.78
C HIS A 17 28.38 5.37 19.74
N ASN A 18 28.54 4.14 19.24
CA ASN A 18 29.51 3.78 18.20
C ASN A 18 28.87 3.73 16.80
N LEU A 19 27.71 4.36 16.63
CA LEU A 19 27.01 4.32 15.36
C LEU A 19 27.84 5.06 14.28
N PRO A 20 28.05 4.47 13.09
CA PRO A 20 28.77 5.12 12.01
C PRO A 20 28.13 6.47 11.65
N LYS A 21 28.96 7.49 11.37
CA LYS A 21 28.51 8.86 11.04
C LYS A 21 27.38 8.91 10.01
N PRO A 22 27.41 8.16 8.90
CA PRO A 22 26.30 8.17 7.94
C PRO A 22 24.96 7.76 8.55
N LEU A 23 24.96 6.79 9.47
CA LEU A 23 23.75 6.30 10.12
C LEU A 23 23.28 7.26 11.23
N SER A 24 24.20 7.83 12.02
CA SER A 24 23.86 8.84 13.02
C SER A 24 23.29 10.10 12.38
N ASP A 25 23.88 10.58 11.29
CA ASP A 25 23.47 11.80 10.61
C ASP A 25 22.10 11.60 9.94
N THR A 26 21.87 10.43 9.36
CA THR A 26 20.56 10.07 8.80
C THR A 26 19.48 10.01 9.90
N ALA A 27 19.78 9.36 11.03
CA ALA A 27 18.84 9.26 12.14
C ALA A 27 18.57 10.63 12.79
N ALA A 28 19.60 11.47 12.93
CA ALA A 28 19.47 12.85 13.42
C ALA A 28 18.67 13.72 12.45
N SER A 29 18.88 13.60 11.15
CA SER A 29 18.10 14.30 10.13
C SER A 29 16.63 13.85 10.12
N LEU A 30 16.37 12.57 10.35
CA LEU A 30 15.02 12.00 10.31
C LEU A 30 14.20 12.32 11.57
N LEU A 31 14.82 12.24 12.74
CA LEU A 31 14.15 12.42 14.05
C LEU A 31 14.28 13.85 14.59
N GLY A 32 15.26 14.62 14.11
CA GLY A 32 15.71 15.88 14.70
C GLY A 32 16.70 15.67 15.85
N ASP A 33 17.60 16.63 16.07
CA ASP A 33 18.68 16.53 17.06
C ASP A 33 18.20 16.21 18.49
N SER A 34 17.09 16.82 18.89
CA SER A 34 16.49 16.62 20.22
C SER A 34 16.02 15.17 20.41
N CYS A 35 15.23 14.65 19.47
CA CYS A 35 14.70 13.30 19.56
C CYS A 35 15.77 12.24 19.28
N TYR A 36 16.76 12.52 18.43
CA TYR A 36 17.92 11.66 18.26
C TYR A 36 18.70 11.50 19.57
N ARG A 37 18.99 12.61 20.27
CA ARG A 37 19.67 12.54 21.57
C ARG A 37 18.82 11.84 22.62
N SER A 38 17.52 12.12 22.69
CA SER A 38 16.61 11.49 23.65
C SER A 38 16.49 9.98 23.43
N LEU A 39 16.14 9.55 22.22
CA LEU A 39 15.83 8.14 21.91
C LEU A 39 17.04 7.29 21.55
N VAL A 40 17.98 7.80 20.74
CA VAL A 40 19.09 6.98 20.19
C VAL A 40 20.30 7.05 21.11
N HIS A 41 20.68 8.24 21.55
CA HIS A 41 21.84 8.42 22.41
C HIS A 41 21.54 8.03 23.86
N ASN A 42 20.42 8.48 24.41
CA ASN A 42 20.08 8.27 25.83
C ASN A 42 19.12 7.09 26.07
N ILE A 43 18.57 6.46 25.03
CA ILE A 43 17.58 5.37 25.12
C ILE A 43 16.44 5.74 26.08
N ASN A 44 15.95 6.97 26.02
CA ASN A 44 14.82 7.44 26.81
C ASN A 44 13.51 7.09 26.10
N ILE A 45 12.97 5.91 26.39
CA ILE A 45 11.74 5.39 25.76
C ILE A 45 10.49 6.07 26.36
N SER A 46 10.66 6.72 27.52
CA SER A 46 9.60 7.43 28.23
C SER A 46 9.26 8.80 27.61
N ASP A 47 10.07 9.30 26.67
CA ASP A 47 9.77 10.51 25.89
C ASP A 47 8.66 10.23 24.86
N ALA A 48 7.41 10.39 25.28
CA ALA A 48 6.25 10.05 24.47
C ALA A 48 6.17 10.83 23.15
N THR A 49 6.70 12.06 23.09
CA THR A 49 6.67 12.89 21.89
C THR A 49 7.65 12.35 20.86
N CYS A 50 8.91 12.14 21.27
CA CYS A 50 9.93 11.61 20.37
C CYS A 50 9.67 10.14 20.00
N MET A 51 9.07 9.36 20.90
CA MET A 51 8.65 7.98 20.61
C MET A 51 7.58 7.93 19.54
N LYS A 52 6.53 8.76 19.63
CA LYS A 52 5.48 8.84 18.61
C LYS A 52 6.04 9.23 17.25
N LEU A 53 6.94 10.21 17.21
CA LEU A 53 7.61 10.63 15.98
C LEU A 53 8.48 9.51 15.40
N ALA A 54 9.28 8.83 16.22
CA ALA A 54 10.13 7.73 15.78
C ALA A 54 9.32 6.56 15.21
N VAL A 55 8.22 6.18 15.88
CA VAL A 55 7.29 5.16 15.38
C VAL A 55 6.66 5.62 14.06
N SER A 56 6.26 6.89 13.95
CA SER A 56 5.69 7.44 12.72
C SER A 56 6.67 7.35 11.55
N LYS A 57 7.92 7.78 11.75
CA LYS A 57 8.96 7.72 10.73
C LYS A 57 9.27 6.28 10.32
N ALA A 58 9.38 5.37 11.28
CA ALA A 58 9.61 3.95 11.01
C ALA A 58 8.47 3.33 10.19
N LEU A 59 7.22 3.62 10.55
CA LEU A 59 6.04 3.19 9.79
C LEU A 59 6.07 3.79 8.38
N GLY A 60 6.30 5.09 8.25
CA GLY A 60 6.39 5.78 6.96
C GLY A 60 7.44 5.17 6.04
N ILE A 61 8.68 4.96 6.53
CA ILE A 61 9.76 4.33 5.76
C ILE A 61 9.40 2.90 5.36
N THR A 62 8.81 2.12 6.27
CA THR A 62 8.40 0.74 5.98
C THR A 62 7.34 0.71 4.88
N ILE A 63 6.36 1.61 4.96
CA ILE A 63 5.30 1.71 3.96
C ILE A 63 5.87 2.13 2.60
N VAL A 64 6.75 3.14 2.57
CA VAL A 64 7.45 3.56 1.35
C VAL A 64 8.27 2.40 0.76
N GLY A 65 9.06 1.71 1.58
CA GLY A 65 9.86 0.56 1.14
C GLY A 65 9.00 -0.57 0.57
N ALA A 66 7.90 -0.93 1.26
CA ALA A 66 6.98 -1.95 0.78
C ALA A 66 6.32 -1.55 -0.55
N SER A 67 5.96 -0.27 -0.72
CA SER A 67 5.31 0.24 -1.93
C SER A 67 6.17 0.10 -3.20
N ALA A 68 7.50 0.07 -3.05
CA ALA A 68 8.44 -0.09 -4.16
C ALA A 68 8.30 -1.43 -4.88
N VAL A 69 7.80 -2.46 -4.19
CA VAL A 69 7.69 -3.82 -4.73
C VAL A 69 6.27 -4.22 -5.11
N VAL A 70 5.25 -3.44 -4.72
CA VAL A 70 3.83 -3.83 -4.85
C VAL A 70 3.42 -4.13 -6.29
N LYS A 71 3.86 -3.33 -7.28
CA LYS A 71 3.44 -3.51 -8.68
C LYS A 71 4.48 -4.29 -9.51
N ILE A 72 5.62 -4.67 -8.93
CA ILE A 72 6.68 -5.43 -9.61
C ILE A 72 6.19 -6.79 -10.15
N PRO A 73 5.40 -7.60 -9.41
CA PRO A 73 4.89 -8.86 -9.96
C PRO A 73 4.05 -8.67 -11.23
N GLN A 74 3.25 -7.59 -11.29
CA GLN A 74 2.45 -7.25 -12.46
C GLN A 74 3.34 -6.80 -13.63
N LEU A 75 4.38 -6.01 -13.35
CA LEU A 75 5.35 -5.57 -14.37
C LEU A 75 6.06 -6.77 -15.00
N LEU A 76 6.54 -7.70 -14.18
CA LEU A 76 7.18 -8.94 -14.66
C LEU A 76 6.23 -9.80 -15.49
N LYS A 77 4.97 -9.94 -15.07
CA LYS A 77 3.95 -10.66 -15.87
C LYS A 77 3.77 -10.04 -17.24
N LEU A 78 3.69 -8.71 -17.32
CA LEU A 78 3.50 -7.98 -18.57
C LEU A 78 4.71 -8.10 -19.51
N LEU A 79 5.92 -8.00 -18.96
CA LEU A 79 7.17 -8.18 -19.73
C LEU A 79 7.32 -9.61 -20.26
N ASN A 80 6.95 -10.62 -19.45
CA ASN A 80 7.04 -12.02 -19.83
C ASN A 80 5.94 -12.45 -20.82
N SER A 81 4.72 -11.94 -20.66
CA SER A 81 3.62 -12.26 -21.58
C SER A 81 3.69 -11.48 -22.89
N GLN A 82 4.33 -10.30 -22.87
CA GLN A 82 4.30 -9.32 -23.97
C GLN A 82 2.87 -9.01 -24.46
N SER A 83 1.88 -9.14 -23.57
CA SER A 83 0.47 -8.97 -23.87
C SER A 83 -0.23 -8.18 -22.79
N ALA A 84 -1.02 -7.19 -23.21
CA ALA A 84 -1.83 -6.33 -22.34
C ALA A 84 -3.24 -6.91 -22.08
N GLU A 85 -3.53 -8.12 -22.53
CA GLU A 85 -4.85 -8.74 -22.38
C GLU A 85 -5.26 -8.85 -20.90
N GLY A 86 -6.51 -8.49 -20.60
CA GLY A 86 -7.05 -8.48 -19.24
C GLY A 86 -6.60 -7.30 -18.37
N ILE A 87 -5.77 -6.38 -18.87
CA ILE A 87 -5.31 -5.20 -18.13
C ILE A 87 -6.01 -3.94 -18.65
N SER A 88 -6.70 -3.23 -17.75
CA SER A 88 -7.37 -1.97 -18.07
C SER A 88 -6.40 -0.79 -18.04
N PHE A 89 -6.04 -0.24 -19.21
CA PHE A 89 -5.28 1.01 -19.31
C PHE A 89 -5.96 2.15 -18.55
N LEU A 90 -7.28 2.29 -18.71
CA LEU A 90 -8.04 3.38 -18.09
C LEU A 90 -7.95 3.34 -16.56
N SER A 91 -7.99 2.14 -15.96
CA SER A 91 -7.87 1.98 -14.52
C SER A 91 -6.50 2.44 -14.02
N TYR A 92 -5.41 2.07 -14.72
CA TYR A 92 -4.06 2.53 -14.38
C TYR A 92 -3.87 4.04 -14.65
N ALA A 93 -4.47 4.58 -15.71
CA ALA A 93 -4.42 6.00 -16.01
C ALA A 93 -5.13 6.85 -14.94
N LEU A 94 -6.31 6.42 -14.49
CA LEU A 94 -7.05 7.09 -13.41
C LEU A 94 -6.32 6.99 -12.06
N GLU A 95 -5.75 5.82 -11.74
CA GLU A 95 -4.93 5.65 -10.53
C GLU A 95 -3.68 6.55 -10.59
N THR A 96 -3.01 6.63 -11.75
CA THR A 96 -1.85 7.50 -11.96
C THR A 96 -2.21 8.98 -11.82
N ALA A 97 -3.35 9.41 -12.38
CA ALA A 97 -3.81 10.79 -12.25
C ALA A 97 -4.12 11.15 -10.78
N SER A 98 -4.79 10.25 -10.05
CA SER A 98 -5.06 10.42 -8.62
C SER A 98 -3.76 10.57 -7.81
N PHE A 99 -2.77 9.70 -8.07
CA PHE A 99 -1.46 9.78 -7.40
C PHE A 99 -0.66 11.01 -7.80
N LEU A 100 -0.75 11.47 -9.05
CA LEU A 100 -0.11 12.72 -9.47
C LEU A 100 -0.68 13.93 -8.72
N ILE A 101 -2.00 14.02 -8.57
CA ILE A 101 -2.66 15.06 -7.78
C ILE A 101 -2.16 15.02 -6.33
N SER A 102 -2.16 13.85 -5.70
CA SER A 102 -1.65 13.67 -4.34
C SER A 102 -0.19 14.03 -4.20
N LEU A 103 0.65 13.65 -5.17
CA LEU A 103 2.06 14.01 -5.17
C LEU A 103 2.25 15.52 -5.20
N MET A 104 1.60 16.20 -6.14
CA MET A 104 1.72 17.67 -6.30
C MET A 104 1.16 18.41 -5.09
N TYR A 105 0.06 17.93 -4.50
CA TYR A 105 -0.51 18.48 -3.28
C TYR A 105 0.47 18.41 -2.10
N ASN A 106 1.10 17.25 -1.88
CA ASN A 106 2.04 17.08 -0.77
C ASN A 106 3.34 17.89 -1.00
N VAL A 107 3.83 17.93 -2.24
CA VAL A 107 5.04 18.70 -2.61
C VAL A 107 4.80 20.20 -2.40
N ARG A 108 3.68 20.76 -2.83
CA ARG A 108 3.38 22.20 -2.67
C ARG A 108 3.16 22.62 -1.21
N ASN A 109 2.67 21.71 -0.37
CA ASN A 109 2.60 21.96 1.07
C ASN A 109 3.95 21.77 1.79
N GLY A 110 4.99 21.30 1.11
CA GLY A 110 6.29 21.03 1.73
C GLY A 110 6.27 19.91 2.76
N PHE A 111 5.35 18.95 2.63
CA PHE A 111 5.27 17.84 3.58
C PHE A 111 6.50 16.91 3.46
N PRO A 112 6.87 16.18 4.53
CA PRO A 112 8.03 15.29 4.48
C PRO A 112 7.80 14.12 3.50
N PHE A 113 8.83 13.73 2.74
CA PHE A 113 8.72 12.60 1.79
C PHE A 113 8.27 11.28 2.45
N SER A 114 8.57 11.06 3.74
CA SER A 114 8.10 9.90 4.51
C SER A 114 6.57 9.76 4.52
N THR A 115 5.82 10.83 4.30
CA THR A 115 4.35 10.84 4.38
C THR A 115 3.67 10.55 3.05
N TYR A 116 4.32 10.80 1.90
CA TYR A 116 3.72 10.58 0.58
C TYR A 116 4.62 9.80 -0.39
N GLY A 117 5.81 9.38 0.03
CA GLY A 117 6.78 8.70 -0.81
C GLY A 117 6.25 7.40 -1.43
N GLU A 118 5.30 6.73 -0.77
CA GLU A 118 4.61 5.57 -1.34
C GLU A 118 3.88 5.93 -2.64
N VAL A 119 3.25 7.10 -2.66
CA VAL A 119 2.44 7.58 -3.77
C VAL A 119 3.35 7.85 -4.96
N ALA A 120 4.53 8.45 -4.70
CA ALA A 120 5.54 8.68 -5.72
C ALA A 120 6.05 7.37 -6.34
N LEU A 121 6.41 6.39 -5.51
CA LEU A 121 6.95 5.12 -5.99
C LEU A 121 5.92 4.28 -6.74
N ILE A 122 4.66 4.26 -6.28
CA ILE A 122 3.59 3.55 -7.00
C ILE A 122 3.23 4.29 -8.29
N ALA A 123 3.21 5.63 -8.30
CA ALA A 123 2.95 6.40 -9.52
C ALA A 123 3.97 6.07 -10.63
N ILE A 124 5.26 5.99 -10.30
CA ILE A 124 6.31 5.61 -11.27
C ILE A 124 6.04 4.21 -11.83
N GLN A 125 5.73 3.24 -10.97
CA GLN A 125 5.41 1.88 -11.40
C GLN A 125 4.14 1.84 -12.28
N ASN A 126 3.12 2.62 -11.94
CA ASN A 126 1.89 2.72 -12.72
C ASN A 126 2.10 3.35 -14.10
N VAL A 127 2.96 4.37 -14.21
CA VAL A 127 3.37 4.93 -15.51
C VAL A 127 4.06 3.86 -16.35
N ALA A 128 5.00 3.11 -15.76
CA ALA A 128 5.69 2.03 -16.47
C ALA A 128 4.70 0.96 -16.98
N ILE A 129 3.76 0.52 -16.14
CA ILE A 129 2.72 -0.44 -16.53
C ILE A 129 1.84 0.15 -17.63
N SER A 130 1.40 1.41 -17.50
CA SER A 130 0.54 2.08 -18.49
C SER A 130 1.20 2.17 -19.87
N VAL A 131 2.50 2.50 -19.88
CA VAL A 131 3.30 2.56 -21.11
C VAL A 131 3.41 1.17 -21.75
N LEU A 132 3.74 0.14 -20.98
CA LEU A 132 3.81 -1.24 -21.50
C LEU A 132 2.46 -1.75 -22.00
N VAL A 133 1.36 -1.44 -21.30
CA VAL A 133 0.01 -1.79 -21.73
C VAL A 133 -0.31 -1.16 -23.09
N LEU A 134 -0.01 0.13 -23.28
CA LEU A 134 -0.22 0.80 -24.56
C LEU A 134 0.69 0.24 -25.66
N GLN A 135 1.96 -0.04 -25.33
CA GLN A 135 2.92 -0.59 -26.28
C GLN A 135 2.48 -1.97 -26.78
N TYR A 136 2.14 -2.90 -25.88
CA TYR A 136 1.68 -4.24 -26.24
C TYR A 136 0.26 -4.28 -26.82
N SER A 137 -0.50 -3.19 -26.70
CA SER A 137 -1.78 -2.99 -27.41
C SER A 137 -1.61 -2.38 -28.81
N GLY A 138 -0.38 -2.19 -29.30
CA GLY A 138 -0.11 -1.57 -30.60
C GLY A 138 -0.33 -0.04 -30.63
N LYS A 139 -0.44 0.61 -29.47
CA LYS A 139 -0.72 2.04 -29.31
C LYS A 139 0.50 2.82 -28.79
N GLY A 140 1.71 2.44 -29.21
CA GLY A 140 2.97 3.07 -28.78
C GLY A 140 2.99 4.61 -28.83
N PRO A 141 2.51 5.28 -29.90
CA PRO A 141 2.45 6.74 -29.94
C PRO A 141 1.59 7.36 -28.83
N VAL A 142 0.50 6.68 -28.42
CA VAL A 142 -0.36 7.12 -27.33
C VAL A 142 0.38 7.07 -25.99
N ALA A 143 1.36 6.17 -25.82
CA ALA A 143 2.17 6.10 -24.60
C ALA A 143 3.04 7.35 -24.42
N ALA A 144 3.64 7.85 -25.51
CA ALA A 144 4.40 9.10 -25.48
C ALA A 144 3.51 10.30 -25.13
N VAL A 145 2.32 10.38 -25.74
CA VAL A 145 1.32 11.43 -25.44
C VAL A 145 0.86 11.34 -23.99
N PHE A 146 0.64 10.13 -23.46
CA PHE A 146 0.27 9.93 -22.07
C PHE A 146 1.34 10.44 -21.10
N VAL A 147 2.61 10.07 -21.31
CA VAL A 147 3.73 10.54 -20.47
C VAL A 147 3.90 12.05 -20.57
N ALA A 148 3.84 12.63 -21.78
CA ALA A 148 3.89 14.07 -21.98
C ALA A 148 2.71 14.79 -21.29
N GLY A 149 1.51 14.22 -21.36
CA GLY A 149 0.33 14.72 -20.69
C GLY A 149 0.47 14.72 -19.17
N LEU A 150 1.04 13.66 -18.59
CA LEU A 150 1.34 13.60 -17.15
C LEU A 150 2.39 14.65 -16.74
N ALA A 151 3.44 14.83 -17.53
CA ALA A 151 4.45 15.86 -17.25
C ALA A 151 3.85 17.27 -17.31
N ALA A 152 3.04 17.55 -18.33
CA ALA A 152 2.33 18.82 -18.47
C ALA A 152 1.34 19.07 -17.31
N ALA A 153 0.57 18.05 -16.93
CA ALA A 153 -0.36 18.13 -15.80
C ALA A 153 0.39 18.35 -14.47
N GLY A 154 1.51 17.64 -14.25
CA GLY A 154 2.36 17.82 -13.08
C GLY A 154 2.92 19.25 -13.00
N TYR A 155 3.45 19.78 -14.11
CA TYR A 155 3.91 21.17 -14.19
C TYR A 155 2.78 22.18 -13.91
N ALA A 156 1.60 21.97 -14.50
CA ALA A 156 0.44 22.83 -14.29
C ALA A 156 -0.02 22.82 -12.82
N MET A 157 0.02 21.68 -12.14
CA MET A 157 -0.34 21.56 -10.73
C MET A 157 0.73 22.11 -9.78
N TYR A 158 2.00 22.01 -10.17
CA TYR A 158 3.12 22.58 -9.42
C TYR A 158 3.14 24.12 -9.49
N SER A 159 2.81 24.70 -10.64
CA SER A 159 2.80 26.15 -10.85
C SER A 159 1.63 26.83 -10.15
N ASP A 160 1.92 27.71 -9.18
CA ASP A 160 0.93 28.53 -8.48
C ASP A 160 0.12 29.43 -9.41
N ASN A 161 0.70 29.83 -10.56
CA ASN A 161 0.05 30.69 -11.55
C ASN A 161 -1.03 29.96 -12.37
N ILE A 162 -0.93 28.65 -12.50
CA ILE A 162 -1.85 27.84 -13.33
C ILE A 162 -2.90 27.19 -12.43
N THR A 163 -2.46 26.54 -11.34
CA THR A 163 -3.35 25.87 -10.39
C THR A 163 -3.23 26.52 -9.02
N SER A 164 -4.26 27.23 -8.59
CA SER A 164 -4.31 27.78 -7.25
C SER A 164 -4.32 26.68 -6.19
N MET A 165 -3.86 26.97 -4.98
CA MET A 165 -3.86 25.99 -3.90
C MET A 165 -5.27 25.48 -3.57
N GLY A 166 -6.28 26.35 -3.63
CA GLY A 166 -7.68 25.95 -3.43
C GLY A 166 -8.17 24.97 -4.49
N MET A 167 -7.82 25.17 -5.76
CA MET A 167 -8.14 24.20 -6.82
C MET A 167 -7.44 22.86 -6.57
N LEU A 168 -6.17 22.88 -6.15
CA LEU A 168 -5.44 21.66 -5.84
C LEU A 168 -6.02 20.91 -4.62
N GLN A 169 -6.54 21.64 -3.62
CA GLN A 169 -7.30 21.05 -2.50
C GLN A 169 -8.57 20.33 -2.99
N TYR A 170 -9.35 20.92 -3.90
CA TYR A 170 -10.52 20.25 -4.48
C TYR A 170 -10.14 19.00 -5.27
N LEU A 171 -9.05 19.08 -6.06
CA LEU A 171 -8.53 17.91 -6.78
C LEU A 171 -8.09 16.82 -5.79
N GLN A 172 -7.39 17.17 -4.72
CA GLN A 172 -6.96 16.23 -3.69
C GLN A 172 -8.14 15.59 -2.96
N ALA A 173 -9.16 16.39 -2.63
CA ALA A 173 -10.41 15.91 -2.04
C ALA A 173 -11.10 14.93 -2.98
N GLY A 174 -11.20 15.26 -4.27
CA GLY A 174 -11.76 14.38 -5.30
C GLY A 174 -10.99 13.08 -5.44
N ALA A 175 -9.66 13.14 -5.47
CA ALA A 175 -8.80 11.95 -5.51
C ALA A 175 -9.02 11.03 -4.30
N GLY A 176 -9.08 11.60 -3.09
CA GLY A 176 -9.40 10.86 -1.87
C GLY A 176 -10.81 10.26 -1.91
N LEU A 177 -11.81 11.04 -2.32
CA LEU A 177 -13.20 10.61 -2.42
C LEU A 177 -13.38 9.45 -3.40
N LEU A 178 -12.73 9.48 -4.56
CA LEU A 178 -12.77 8.37 -5.52
C LEU A 178 -12.19 7.09 -4.91
N GLY A 179 -11.08 7.20 -4.17
CA GLY A 179 -10.47 6.07 -3.46
C GLY A 179 -11.42 5.45 -2.43
N VAL A 180 -12.09 6.29 -1.63
CA VAL A 180 -13.06 5.86 -0.61
C VAL A 180 -14.33 5.29 -1.28
N ALA A 181 -14.88 5.97 -2.27
CA ALA A 181 -16.10 5.57 -2.97
C ALA A 181 -15.99 4.19 -3.63
N SER A 182 -14.80 3.81 -4.09
CA SER A 182 -14.55 2.48 -4.68
C SER A 182 -14.87 1.31 -3.74
N LYS A 183 -14.86 1.54 -2.42
CA LYS A 183 -15.15 0.52 -1.40
C LYS A 183 -16.65 0.34 -1.15
N VAL A 184 -17.48 1.33 -1.50
CA VAL A 184 -18.93 1.30 -1.26
C VAL A 184 -19.63 0.18 -2.04
N PRO A 185 -19.37 0.00 -3.36
CA PRO A 185 -19.92 -1.14 -4.09
C PRO A 185 -19.50 -2.49 -3.51
N GLN A 186 -18.26 -2.60 -3.00
CA GLN A 186 -17.76 -3.82 -2.37
C GLN A 186 -18.52 -4.15 -1.08
N ILE A 187 -18.74 -3.15 -0.21
CA ILE A 187 -19.52 -3.29 1.03
C ILE A 187 -20.95 -3.73 0.72
N ALA A 188 -21.60 -3.07 -0.26
CA ALA A 188 -22.96 -3.41 -0.67
C ALA A 188 -23.03 -4.83 -1.24
N THR A 189 -22.05 -5.24 -2.04
CA THR A 189 -21.98 -6.58 -2.63
C THR A 189 -21.85 -7.66 -1.56
N ILE A 190 -20.95 -7.48 -0.58
CA ILE A 190 -20.79 -8.44 0.53
C ILE A 190 -22.08 -8.58 1.34
N PHE A 191 -22.75 -7.46 1.59
CA PHE A 191 -24.03 -7.46 2.30
C PHE A 191 -25.12 -8.20 1.52
N GLN A 192 -25.28 -7.90 0.22
CA GLN A 192 -26.28 -8.53 -0.64
C GLN A 192 -26.02 -10.03 -0.85
N GLN A 193 -24.75 -10.44 -0.91
CA GLN A 193 -24.36 -11.83 -1.12
C GLN A 193 -24.39 -12.67 0.17
N GLY A 194 -24.49 -12.03 1.35
CA GLY A 194 -24.46 -12.72 2.65
C GLY A 194 -23.15 -13.45 2.94
N GLY A 195 -22.06 -13.05 2.28
CA GLY A 195 -20.78 -13.76 2.28
C GLY A 195 -19.67 -12.94 1.64
N THR A 196 -18.41 -13.22 2.00
CA THR A 196 -17.22 -12.50 1.48
C THR A 196 -16.63 -13.10 0.20
N GLY A 197 -17.15 -14.25 -0.24
CA GLY A 197 -16.80 -14.86 -1.52
C GLY A 197 -15.33 -15.24 -1.64
N GLN A 198 -14.60 -14.59 -2.55
CA GLN A 198 -13.16 -14.80 -2.78
C GLN A 198 -12.29 -13.69 -2.16
N LEU A 199 -12.87 -12.83 -1.33
CA LEU A 199 -12.13 -11.77 -0.67
C LEU A 199 -11.13 -12.38 0.32
N SER A 200 -9.87 -11.97 0.21
CA SER A 200 -8.81 -12.43 1.10
C SER A 200 -8.91 -11.74 2.45
N ALA A 201 -9.16 -12.51 3.51
CA ALA A 201 -9.14 -12.02 4.89
C ALA A 201 -7.83 -11.29 5.21
N PHE A 202 -6.70 -11.86 4.77
CA PHE A 202 -5.38 -11.28 4.94
C PHE A 202 -5.28 -9.90 4.28
N ALA A 203 -5.79 -9.75 3.06
CA ALA A 203 -5.81 -8.44 2.38
C ALA A 203 -6.70 -7.42 3.12
N VAL A 204 -7.89 -7.83 3.57
CA VAL A 204 -8.83 -6.95 4.28
C VAL A 204 -8.22 -6.41 5.57
N PHE A 205 -7.64 -7.27 6.41
CA PHE A 205 -7.01 -6.83 7.66
C PHE A 205 -5.75 -6.01 7.42
N ASN A 206 -4.96 -6.33 6.39
CA ASN A 206 -3.80 -5.50 6.03
C ASN A 206 -4.22 -4.12 5.51
N TYR A 207 -5.31 -4.01 4.75
CA TYR A 207 -5.85 -2.70 4.36
C TYR A 207 -6.33 -1.90 5.55
N LEU A 208 -6.98 -2.54 6.53
CA LEU A 208 -7.39 -1.90 7.78
C LEU A 208 -6.17 -1.36 8.54
N LEU A 209 -5.19 -2.22 8.82
CA LEU A 209 -3.96 -1.86 9.52
C LEU A 209 -3.16 -0.78 8.78
N GLY A 210 -3.02 -0.91 7.46
CA GLY A 210 -2.35 0.09 6.62
C GLY A 210 -3.03 1.45 6.69
N SER A 211 -4.37 1.49 6.61
CA SER A 211 -5.12 2.75 6.76
C SER A 211 -5.03 3.35 8.17
N LEU A 212 -4.93 2.52 9.22
CA LEU A 212 -4.69 3.00 10.58
C LEU A 212 -3.29 3.59 10.74
N SER A 213 -2.26 2.91 10.21
CA SER A 213 -0.89 3.42 10.18
C SER A 213 -0.83 4.77 9.48
N ARG A 214 -1.56 4.93 8.37
CA ARG A 214 -1.67 6.19 7.63
C ARG A 214 -2.25 7.32 8.49
N ILE A 215 -3.36 7.08 9.19
CA ILE A 215 -3.93 8.05 10.15
C ILE A 215 -2.90 8.45 11.20
N PHE A 216 -2.22 7.47 11.82
CA PHE A 216 -1.22 7.74 12.83
C PHE A 216 -0.07 8.59 12.27
N THR A 217 0.49 8.22 11.12
CA THR A 217 1.60 8.98 10.51
C THR A 217 1.19 10.40 10.12
N THR A 218 -0.03 10.59 9.63
CA THR A 218 -0.56 11.92 9.29
C THR A 218 -0.74 12.78 10.53
N LEU A 219 -1.28 12.23 11.62
CA LEU A 219 -1.42 12.96 12.88
C LEU A 219 -0.08 13.44 13.46
N GLN A 220 1.01 12.70 13.23
CA GLN A 220 2.33 13.09 13.73
C GLN A 220 3.12 13.99 12.78
N GLU A 221 2.98 13.81 11.46
CA GLU A 221 3.89 14.45 10.49
C GLU A 221 3.22 15.45 9.55
N VAL A 222 1.88 15.46 9.46
CA VAL A 222 1.15 16.24 8.46
C VAL A 222 0.07 17.10 9.14
N PRO A 223 0.27 18.43 9.26
CA PRO A 223 -0.72 19.33 9.85
C PRO A 223 -1.86 19.68 8.87
N ASP A 224 -2.41 18.68 8.17
CA ASP A 224 -3.42 18.85 7.13
C ASP A 224 -4.67 18.00 7.42
N LYS A 225 -5.79 18.69 7.66
CA LYS A 225 -7.07 18.05 7.97
C LYS A 225 -7.71 17.37 6.76
N LEU A 226 -7.45 17.84 5.54
CA LEU A 226 -8.00 17.26 4.32
C LEU A 226 -7.42 15.86 4.10
N ILE A 227 -6.10 15.71 4.20
CA ILE A 227 -5.44 14.40 4.13
C ILE A 227 -5.91 13.50 5.27
N LEU A 228 -5.96 14.03 6.49
CA LEU A 228 -6.38 13.26 7.67
C LEU A 228 -7.81 12.73 7.53
N TYR A 229 -8.78 13.56 7.15
CA TYR A 229 -10.16 13.12 6.97
C TYR A 229 -10.31 12.11 5.82
N GLY A 230 -9.51 12.24 4.76
CA GLY A 230 -9.43 11.24 3.69
C GLY A 230 -9.02 9.86 4.23
N PHE A 231 -7.97 9.79 5.06
CA PHE A 231 -7.54 8.53 5.66
C PHE A 231 -8.53 7.99 6.70
N ILE A 232 -9.16 8.85 7.50
CA ILE A 232 -10.21 8.44 8.45
C ILE A 232 -11.40 7.83 7.71
N ALA A 233 -11.87 8.46 6.63
CA ALA A 233 -12.96 7.92 5.82
C ALA A 233 -12.59 6.57 5.19
N GLY A 234 -11.37 6.45 4.65
CA GLY A 234 -10.85 5.19 4.11
C GLY A 234 -10.76 4.07 5.17
N PHE A 235 -10.28 4.40 6.37
CA PHE A 235 -10.22 3.46 7.49
C PHE A 235 -11.61 3.01 7.93
N ALA A 236 -12.58 3.93 8.04
CA ALA A 236 -13.95 3.60 8.43
C ALA A 236 -14.58 2.58 7.46
N LEU A 237 -14.41 2.77 6.15
CA LEU A 237 -14.91 1.81 5.16
C LEU A 237 -14.16 0.47 5.21
N ASN A 238 -12.83 0.49 5.39
CA ASN A 238 -12.06 -0.74 5.60
C ASN A 238 -12.52 -1.49 6.87
N ALA A 239 -12.87 -0.77 7.94
CA ALA A 239 -13.37 -1.34 9.18
C ALA A 239 -14.73 -2.02 8.98
N ILE A 240 -15.61 -1.42 8.18
CA ILE A 240 -16.89 -2.03 7.79
C ILE A 240 -16.64 -3.34 7.02
N ILE A 241 -15.75 -3.34 6.02
CA ILE A 241 -15.42 -4.55 5.27
C ILE A 241 -14.81 -5.63 6.18
N ALA A 242 -13.93 -5.24 7.11
CA ALA A 242 -13.35 -6.16 8.08
C ALA A 242 -14.42 -6.73 9.04
N ALA A 243 -15.36 -5.92 9.49
CA ALA A 243 -16.48 -6.37 10.30
C ALA A 243 -17.36 -7.35 9.52
N GLN A 244 -17.68 -7.06 8.25
CA GLN A 244 -18.39 -7.99 7.37
C GLN A 244 -17.61 -9.30 7.16
N MET A 245 -16.28 -9.23 7.04
CA MET A 245 -15.41 -10.40 6.93
C MET A 245 -15.50 -11.31 8.15
N VAL A 246 -15.50 -10.73 9.35
CA VAL A 246 -15.65 -11.49 10.61
C VAL A 246 -17.07 -12.02 10.76
N TYR A 247 -18.09 -11.20 10.47
CA TYR A 247 -19.49 -11.58 10.61
C TYR A 247 -19.87 -12.75 9.68
N TYR A 248 -19.43 -12.70 8.42
CA TYR A 248 -19.71 -13.72 7.42
C TYR A 248 -18.62 -14.80 7.31
N TRP A 249 -17.74 -14.94 8.30
CA TRP A 249 -16.61 -15.87 8.28
C TRP A 249 -17.02 -17.33 8.03
N ASN A 250 -18.18 -17.72 8.56
CA ASN A 250 -18.74 -19.07 8.45
C ASN A 250 -19.94 -19.15 7.50
N SER A 251 -20.24 -18.10 6.74
CA SER A 251 -21.32 -18.16 5.76
C SER A 251 -20.99 -19.14 4.62
N PRO A 252 -21.98 -19.88 4.09
CA PRO A 252 -21.80 -20.68 2.89
C PRO A 252 -21.26 -19.79 1.77
N LYS A 253 -20.24 -20.27 1.03
CA LYS A 253 -19.73 -19.54 -0.14
C LYS A 253 -20.91 -19.33 -1.11
N SER A 254 -21.27 -18.07 -1.35
CA SER A 254 -22.41 -17.70 -2.17
C SER A 254 -22.40 -18.45 -3.51
N SER A 255 -23.52 -19.09 -3.84
CA SER A 255 -23.73 -19.95 -5.02
C SER A 255 -23.73 -19.19 -6.36
N ALA A 256 -23.56 -17.86 -6.34
CA ALA A 256 -23.69 -16.99 -7.51
C ALA A 256 -22.43 -16.92 -8.40
N THR A 257 -21.32 -17.59 -8.05
CA THR A 257 -20.13 -17.66 -8.90
C THR A 257 -19.64 -19.10 -9.03
N THR A 258 -19.89 -19.70 -10.19
CA THR A 258 -19.33 -21.01 -10.57
C THR A 258 -17.81 -20.94 -10.50
N GLN A 259 -17.21 -21.63 -9.53
CA GLN A 259 -15.76 -21.76 -9.47
C GLN A 259 -15.30 -22.77 -10.52
N THR A 260 -14.81 -22.29 -11.66
CA THR A 260 -14.00 -23.11 -12.55
C THR A 260 -12.65 -23.33 -11.87
N LYS A 261 -12.45 -24.50 -11.22
CA LYS A 261 -11.13 -24.91 -10.76
C LYS A 261 -10.16 -24.84 -11.94
N LEU A 262 -9.01 -24.18 -11.75
CA LEU A 262 -7.93 -24.18 -12.73
C LEU A 262 -7.55 -25.65 -13.02
N ASN A 263 -7.48 -25.99 -14.31
CA ASN A 263 -6.92 -27.28 -14.75
C ASN A 263 -5.49 -27.42 -14.18
N PRO A 264 -5.00 -28.62 -13.84
CA PRO A 264 -3.62 -28.85 -13.36
C PRO A 264 -2.51 -28.19 -14.20
N LYS A 265 -2.74 -27.89 -15.48
CA LYS A 265 -1.82 -27.03 -16.29
C LYS A 265 -1.79 -25.56 -15.84
N GLY A 266 -2.94 -24.99 -15.47
CA GLY A 266 -3.07 -23.64 -14.92
C GLY A 266 -2.54 -23.51 -13.49
N GLU A 267 -2.59 -24.60 -12.71
CA GLU A 267 -2.00 -24.65 -11.36
C GLU A 267 -0.46 -24.65 -11.41
N LYS A 268 0.13 -25.39 -12.36
CA LYS A 268 1.58 -25.33 -12.63
C LYS A 268 2.03 -23.97 -13.19
N ALA A 269 1.23 -23.35 -14.05
CA ALA A 269 1.51 -22.02 -14.58
C ALA A 269 1.40 -20.93 -13.49
N ALA A 270 0.45 -21.06 -12.56
CA ALA A 270 0.35 -20.19 -11.38
C ALA A 270 1.51 -20.41 -10.40
N GLY A 271 1.95 -21.66 -10.17
CA GLY A 271 3.14 -21.97 -9.38
C GLY A 271 4.43 -21.35 -9.92
N HIS A 272 4.62 -21.38 -11.25
CA HIS A 272 5.72 -20.68 -11.93
C HIS A 272 5.58 -19.15 -11.88
N ALA A 273 4.35 -18.61 -11.95
CA ALA A 273 4.11 -17.16 -11.88
C ALA A 273 4.24 -16.56 -10.48
N VAL A 274 4.26 -17.39 -9.43
CA VAL A 274 4.38 -16.97 -8.01
C VAL A 274 5.76 -17.35 -7.44
N GLY A 275 6.64 -17.99 -8.21
CA GLY A 275 8.01 -18.29 -7.78
C GLY A 275 8.07 -19.24 -6.57
N MET A 276 7.13 -20.18 -6.46
CA MET A 276 7.16 -21.23 -5.44
C MET A 276 7.62 -22.55 -6.04
N ASP A 277 8.85 -22.59 -6.55
CA ASP A 277 9.57 -23.84 -6.73
C ASP A 277 10.41 -24.11 -5.48
N GLY A 278 9.90 -24.97 -4.61
CA GLY A 278 10.70 -25.54 -3.53
C GLY A 278 9.97 -25.82 -2.21
N GLN A 279 9.20 -26.91 -2.18
CA GLN A 279 9.18 -27.96 -1.15
C GLN A 279 7.76 -28.52 -0.95
N ALA A 280 7.41 -29.48 -1.81
CA ALA A 280 6.55 -30.58 -1.41
C ALA A 280 7.39 -31.85 -1.46
N LYS A 281 7.75 -32.39 -0.29
CA LYS A 281 8.16 -33.79 -0.15
C LYS A 281 7.64 -34.36 1.16
N GLY A 282 6.79 -35.38 1.02
CA GLY A 282 6.31 -36.29 2.07
C GLY A 282 5.18 -35.69 2.90
N ILE A 283 4.01 -36.29 3.03
CA ILE A 283 3.77 -37.72 3.24
C ILE A 283 2.45 -38.10 2.53
N SER A 284 2.55 -39.02 1.57
CA SER A 284 1.47 -39.91 1.18
C SER A 284 1.65 -41.23 1.90
N THR A 285 0.64 -41.64 2.65
CA THR A 285 0.26 -43.01 3.02
C THR A 285 -1.12 -42.82 3.66
N GLY A 286 -2.23 -43.40 3.24
CA GLY A 286 -2.50 -44.53 2.37
C GLY A 286 -3.76 -45.20 2.92
N SER A 287 -4.62 -45.67 2.02
CA SER A 287 -5.69 -46.66 2.25
C SER A 287 -7.12 -46.14 2.46
N GLN A 288 -7.84 -46.08 1.32
CA GLN A 288 -9.26 -46.43 1.29
C GLN A 288 -9.44 -47.92 1.59
N ARG A 289 -10.44 -48.26 2.40
CA ARG A 289 -11.23 -49.48 2.22
C ARG A 289 -12.65 -49.26 2.72
N GLY A 290 -13.59 -49.12 1.77
CA GLY A 290 -15.00 -49.27 2.04
C GLY A 290 -15.34 -50.72 2.39
N LYS A 291 -16.37 -50.90 3.20
CA LYS A 291 -17.20 -52.10 3.20
C LYS A 291 -18.66 -51.70 3.46
N THR A 292 -19.45 -51.98 2.45
CA THR A 292 -20.90 -52.07 2.39
C THR A 292 -21.45 -53.04 3.44
N THR A 293 -22.52 -52.61 4.11
CA THR A 293 -23.53 -53.47 4.75
C THR A 293 -24.21 -54.35 3.69
N PRO A 294 -24.74 -55.51 4.12
CA PRO A 294 -26.19 -55.57 4.34
C PRO A 294 -26.54 -55.90 5.79
#